data_AF-A0A9W6XUI9-F1
#
_entry.id   AF-A0A9W6XUI9-F1
#
_cell.length_a   1.000
_cell.length_b   1.000
_cell.length_c   1.000
_cell.angle_alpha   90.00
_cell.angle_beta   90.00
_cell.angle_gamma   90.00
#
_symmetry.space_group_name_H-M   'P 1'
#
loop_
_entity.id
_entity.type
_entity.pdbx_description
1 polymer ?
#
loop_
_entity_poly.entity_id
_entity_poly.type
_entity_poly.pdbx_seq_one_letter_code
_entity_poly.pdbx_strand_id
1 'polypeptide(L)'
;MARDLVMDVDRHLRSDNDHLRKKAALAAIRVFTKVPDLVEDFTESILGLLRSKHHGVLLAGVQLITEVVLLDVENLKRFSSLVPKLVRQLRNLLSMGYSSEYDVSGIADPFLQVAILKLLRLLGKDNEEASEAMNDVLAQVATNTETAKTAGNAILYECVQTIMTIESDSGLRVLAINILGRFLLNRDNNIRYVALNTLSKVVTDDLAAVQRHTNTIVDCLKDPDTSIRQRALELIYSLVNSSNIQSVWLLRHVCCCSGSYILTADRRFCSLRVKC
;
A
#
# COMPACT_ATOMS: atom_id res chain seq x y z
N MET A 1 16.02 -2.81 -31.36
CA MET A 1 15.40 -1.51 -31.05
C MET A 1 15.59 -1.10 -29.59
N ALA A 2 15.12 -1.86 -28.58
CA ALA A 2 15.30 -1.46 -27.17
C ALA A 2 16.78 -1.42 -26.71
N ARG A 3 17.60 -2.38 -27.18
CA ARG A 3 19.06 -2.40 -26.92
C ARG A 3 19.79 -1.23 -27.59
N ASP A 4 19.34 -0.82 -28.77
CA ASP A 4 20.00 0.24 -29.56
C ASP A 4 19.79 1.63 -28.93
N LEU A 5 18.66 1.83 -28.25
CA LEU A 5 18.31 3.10 -27.61
C LEU A 5 18.83 3.23 -26.17
N VAL A 6 19.38 2.17 -25.59
CA VAL A 6 19.73 2.16 -24.16
C VAL A 6 20.80 3.21 -23.83
N MET A 7 21.75 3.43 -24.76
CA MET A 7 22.83 4.40 -24.56
C MET A 7 22.33 5.85 -24.61
N ASP A 8 21.35 6.14 -25.46
CA ASP A 8 20.73 7.46 -25.53
C ASP A 8 19.89 7.72 -24.27
N VAL A 9 19.21 6.69 -23.75
CA VAL A 9 18.50 6.77 -22.47
C VAL A 9 19.48 7.04 -21.32
N ASP A 10 20.63 6.35 -21.26
CA ASP A 10 21.65 6.61 -20.22
C ASP A 10 22.17 8.06 -20.27
N ARG A 11 22.46 8.54 -21.49
CA ARG A 11 22.91 9.92 -21.71
C ARG A 11 21.89 10.92 -21.17
N HIS A 12 20.60 10.68 -21.37
CA HIS A 12 19.55 11.57 -20.87
C HIS A 12 19.28 11.41 -19.37
N LEU A 13 19.51 10.22 -18.78
CA LEU A 13 19.46 10.03 -17.32
C LEU A 13 20.51 10.85 -16.58
N ARG A 14 21.70 10.99 -17.18
CA ARG A 14 22.84 11.77 -16.67
C ARG A 14 22.82 13.25 -17.07
N SER A 15 21.83 13.69 -17.85
CA SER A 15 21.74 15.09 -18.28
C SER A 15 21.43 16.02 -17.11
N ASP A 16 21.85 17.30 -17.19
CA ASP A 16 21.54 18.30 -16.16
C ASP A 16 20.08 18.79 -16.21
N ASN A 17 19.35 18.46 -17.28
CA ASN A 17 17.99 18.93 -17.49
C ASN A 17 16.96 17.98 -16.83
N ASP A 18 16.40 18.40 -15.69
CA ASP A 18 15.40 17.63 -14.94
C ASP A 18 14.19 17.19 -15.78
N HIS A 19 13.78 17.97 -16.78
CA HIS A 19 12.69 17.58 -17.67
C HIS A 19 13.03 16.42 -18.61
N LEU A 20 14.29 16.30 -19.03
CA LEU A 20 14.76 15.17 -19.81
C LEU A 20 14.98 13.96 -18.91
N ARG A 21 15.59 14.16 -17.73
CA ARG A 21 15.83 13.09 -16.75
C ARG A 21 14.56 12.34 -16.37
N LYS A 22 13.46 13.06 -16.05
CA LYS A 22 12.18 12.41 -15.68
C LYS A 22 11.62 11.56 -16.82
N LYS A 23 11.74 12.03 -18.08
CA LYS A 23 11.25 11.30 -19.26
C LYS A 23 12.14 10.11 -19.56
N ALA A 24 13.47 10.28 -19.43
CA ALA A 24 14.44 9.22 -19.60
C ALA A 24 14.25 8.10 -18.56
N ALA A 25 13.96 8.44 -17.30
CA ALA A 25 13.65 7.47 -16.27
C ALA A 25 12.40 6.64 -16.60
N LEU A 26 11.31 7.28 -17.06
CA LEU A 26 10.11 6.56 -17.48
C LEU A 26 10.32 5.73 -18.76
N ALA A 27 11.17 6.20 -19.68
CA ALA A 27 11.57 5.43 -20.85
C ALA A 27 12.41 4.21 -20.44
N ALA A 28 13.32 4.37 -19.47
CA ALA A 28 14.15 3.28 -18.94
C ALA A 28 13.30 2.15 -18.36
N ILE A 29 12.18 2.44 -17.68
CA ILE A 29 11.21 1.43 -17.21
C ILE A 29 10.79 0.53 -18.38
N ARG A 30 10.43 1.13 -19.52
CA ARG A 30 9.98 0.39 -20.71
C ARG A 30 11.10 -0.42 -21.36
N VAL A 31 12.35 0.04 -21.24
CA VAL A 31 13.51 -0.69 -21.76
C VAL A 31 13.85 -1.89 -20.86
N PHE A 32 13.92 -1.69 -19.55
CA PHE A 32 14.23 -2.76 -18.59
C PHE A 32 13.16 -3.85 -18.52
N THR A 33 11.88 -3.48 -18.68
CA THR A 33 10.79 -4.47 -18.81
C THR A 33 10.91 -5.34 -20.08
N LYS A 34 11.67 -4.91 -21.09
CA LYS A 34 11.95 -5.68 -22.31
C LYS A 34 13.30 -6.41 -22.26
N VAL A 35 14.29 -5.83 -21.61
CA VAL A 35 15.66 -6.36 -21.50
C VAL A 35 16.14 -6.16 -20.06
N PRO A 36 15.82 -7.08 -19.13
CA PRO A 36 16.16 -6.94 -17.72
C PRO A 36 17.66 -7.05 -17.46
N ASP A 37 18.41 -7.78 -18.29
CA ASP A 37 19.86 -7.99 -18.16
C ASP A 37 20.66 -6.67 -18.12
N LEU A 38 20.13 -5.60 -18.72
CA LEU A 38 20.80 -4.30 -18.81
C LEU A 38 20.67 -3.47 -17.53
N VAL A 39 19.90 -3.89 -16.54
CA VAL A 39 19.70 -3.10 -15.31
C VAL A 39 21.03 -2.87 -14.58
N GLU A 40 21.91 -3.86 -14.58
CA GLU A 40 23.16 -3.82 -13.79
C GLU A 40 24.04 -2.64 -14.19
N ASP A 41 24.18 -2.41 -15.50
CA ASP A 41 25.01 -1.35 -16.09
C ASP A 41 24.50 0.06 -15.74
N PHE A 42 23.22 0.19 -15.36
CA PHE A 42 22.54 1.47 -15.15
C PHE A 42 22.36 1.80 -13.67
N THR A 43 22.83 0.95 -12.77
CA THR A 43 22.63 1.10 -11.32
C THR A 43 23.08 2.48 -10.84
N GLU A 44 24.26 2.95 -11.22
CA GLU A 44 24.76 4.28 -10.81
C GLU A 44 23.88 5.44 -11.32
N SER A 45 23.44 5.37 -12.58
CA SER A 45 22.54 6.35 -13.19
C SER A 45 21.20 6.42 -12.45
N ILE A 46 20.65 5.25 -12.08
CA ILE A 46 19.40 5.14 -11.31
C ILE A 46 19.57 5.77 -9.92
N LEU A 47 20.68 5.46 -9.22
CA LEU A 47 20.99 6.04 -7.91
C LEU A 47 21.18 7.56 -7.97
N GLY A 48 21.67 8.09 -9.10
CA GLY A 48 21.81 9.52 -9.35
C GLY A 48 20.48 10.26 -9.42
N LEU A 49 19.38 9.60 -9.79
CA LEU A 49 18.04 10.21 -9.84
C LEU A 49 17.53 10.58 -8.44
N LEU A 50 17.79 9.73 -7.44
CA LEU A 50 17.39 9.97 -6.05
C LEU A 50 18.11 11.15 -5.39
N ARG A 51 19.16 11.70 -6.02
CA ARG A 51 19.88 12.88 -5.52
C ARG A 51 19.30 14.20 -6.02
N SER A 52 18.35 14.18 -6.96
CA SER A 52 17.75 15.40 -7.49
C SER A 52 16.90 16.09 -6.42
N LYS A 53 16.88 17.43 -6.45
CA LYS A 53 15.95 18.24 -5.65
C LYS A 53 14.56 18.31 -6.29
N HIS A 54 14.46 18.03 -7.59
CA HIS A 54 13.21 18.12 -8.33
C HIS A 54 12.32 16.91 -8.05
N HIS A 55 11.15 17.13 -7.46
CA HIS A 55 10.22 16.07 -7.04
C HIS A 55 9.79 15.16 -8.19
N GLY A 56 9.55 15.72 -9.38
CA GLY A 56 9.22 14.92 -10.57
C GLY A 56 10.34 13.97 -11.03
N VAL A 57 11.61 14.28 -10.77
CA VAL A 57 12.74 13.37 -11.08
C VAL A 57 12.84 12.30 -10.01
N LEU A 58 12.65 12.67 -8.73
CA LEU A 58 12.57 11.73 -7.62
C LEU A 58 11.45 10.71 -7.82
N LEU A 59 10.25 11.16 -8.17
CA LEU A 59 9.09 10.29 -8.43
C LEU A 59 9.40 9.28 -9.54
N ALA A 60 9.94 9.75 -10.66
CA ALA A 60 10.31 8.88 -11.77
C ALA A 60 11.44 7.89 -11.39
N GLY A 61 12.41 8.33 -10.57
CA GLY A 61 13.47 7.48 -10.05
C GLY A 61 12.97 6.40 -9.09
N VAL A 62 12.08 6.75 -8.17
CA VAL A 62 11.43 5.81 -7.24
C VAL A 62 10.58 4.79 -8.01
N GLN A 63 9.81 5.23 -9.01
CA GLN A 63 9.05 4.34 -9.89
C GLN A 63 9.97 3.40 -10.68
N LEU A 64 11.08 3.91 -11.22
CA LEU A 64 12.06 3.11 -11.93
C LEU A 64 12.64 1.99 -11.05
N ILE A 65 13.05 2.33 -9.83
CA ILE A 65 13.56 1.34 -8.87
C ILE A 65 12.46 0.33 -8.50
N THR A 66 11.23 0.79 -8.28
CA THR A 66 10.09 -0.08 -7.96
C THR A 66 9.89 -1.14 -9.04
N GLU A 67 9.90 -0.75 -10.31
CA GLU A 67 9.72 -1.69 -11.43
C GLU A 67 10.93 -2.62 -11.59
N VAL A 68 12.16 -2.12 -11.42
CA VAL A 68 13.38 -2.93 -11.46
C VAL A 68 13.38 -4.01 -10.38
N VAL A 69 12.96 -3.66 -9.16
CA VAL A 69 12.85 -4.59 -8.03
C VAL A 69 11.77 -5.65 -8.27
N LEU A 70 10.69 -5.30 -8.98
CA LEU A 70 9.64 -6.26 -9.34
C LEU A 70 10.06 -7.21 -10.46
N LEU A 71 11.00 -6.81 -11.33
CA LEU A 71 11.51 -7.65 -12.41
C LEU A 71 12.45 -8.74 -11.90
N ASP A 72 13.32 -8.40 -10.95
CA ASP A 72 14.31 -9.33 -10.43
C ASP A 72 14.57 -9.14 -8.92
N VAL A 73 14.43 -10.24 -8.18
CA VAL A 73 14.59 -10.34 -6.73
C VAL A 73 16.04 -10.09 -6.33
N GLU A 74 17.02 -10.40 -7.18
CA GLU A 74 18.45 -10.19 -6.85
C GLU A 74 18.78 -8.69 -6.66
N ASN A 75 18.06 -7.81 -7.36
CA ASN A 75 18.21 -6.37 -7.23
C ASN A 75 17.74 -5.82 -5.87
N LEU A 76 16.90 -6.56 -5.12
CA LEU A 76 16.46 -6.14 -3.78
C LEU A 76 17.65 -5.86 -2.85
N LYS A 77 18.66 -6.74 -2.86
CA LYS A 77 19.85 -6.60 -2.00
C LYS A 77 20.69 -5.37 -2.35
N ARG A 78 20.68 -4.94 -3.62
CA ARG A 78 21.41 -3.76 -4.07
C ARG A 78 20.72 -2.47 -3.63
N PHE A 79 19.39 -2.45 -3.74
CA PHE A 79 18.58 -1.28 -3.42
C PHE A 79 18.17 -1.19 -1.94
N SER A 80 18.34 -2.23 -1.13
CA SER A 80 18.09 -2.18 0.33
C SER A 80 18.92 -1.11 1.05
N SER A 81 20.16 -0.88 0.59
CA SER A 81 21.04 0.19 1.09
C SER A 81 20.46 1.61 0.92
N LEU A 82 19.41 1.78 0.12
CA LEU A 82 18.72 3.05 -0.08
C LEU A 82 17.64 3.34 0.95
N VAL A 83 17.19 2.34 1.72
CA VAL A 83 16.12 2.50 2.71
C VAL A 83 16.37 3.70 3.63
N PRO A 84 17.56 3.89 4.24
CA PRO A 84 17.81 5.06 5.09
C PRO A 84 17.69 6.40 4.35
N LYS A 85 18.04 6.45 3.06
CA LYS A 85 17.91 7.67 2.24
C LYS A 85 16.45 7.97 1.92
N LEU A 86 15.67 6.95 1.56
CA LEU A 86 14.23 7.07 1.31
C LEU A 86 13.47 7.49 2.57
N VAL A 87 13.84 6.94 3.74
CA VAL A 87 13.28 7.33 5.05
C VAL A 87 13.56 8.81 5.34
N ARG A 88 14.79 9.29 5.10
CA ARG A 88 15.13 10.72 5.24
C ARG A 88 14.33 11.60 4.29
N GLN A 89 14.16 11.19 3.02
CA GLN A 89 13.35 11.93 2.06
C GLN A 89 11.88 12.00 2.47
N LEU A 90 11.30 10.89 2.93
CA LEU A 90 9.94 10.85 3.43
C LEU A 90 9.77 11.75 4.66
N ARG A 91 10.70 11.71 5.62
CA ARG A 91 10.68 12.60 6.79
C ARG A 91 10.77 14.08 6.43
N ASN A 92 11.58 14.40 5.41
CA ASN A 92 11.67 15.76 4.89
C ASN A 92 10.33 16.20 4.28
N LEU A 93 9.64 15.34 3.52
CA LEU A 93 8.31 15.66 2.97
C LEU A 93 7.25 15.85 4.05
N LEU A 94 7.30 15.08 5.15
CA LEU A 94 6.38 15.26 6.29
C LEU A 94 6.62 16.55 7.07
N SER A 95 7.87 17.01 7.09
CA SER A 95 8.27 18.26 7.78
C SER A 95 8.22 19.47 6.84
N MET A 96 8.11 19.22 5.54
CA MET A 96 7.99 20.25 4.51
C MET A 96 6.63 20.90 4.69
N GLY A 97 6.65 22.20 4.99
CA GLY A 97 5.45 23.01 5.03
C GLY A 97 4.86 23.20 3.63
N TYR A 98 4.03 24.23 3.50
CA TYR A 98 3.39 24.56 2.24
C TYR A 98 4.41 24.83 1.12
N SER A 99 4.24 24.13 -0.01
CA SER A 99 5.01 24.35 -1.24
C SER A 99 4.03 24.53 -2.40
N SER A 100 4.02 25.72 -3.01
CA SER A 100 3.02 26.09 -4.02
C SER A 100 3.02 25.22 -5.28
N GLU A 101 4.11 24.52 -5.58
CA GLU A 101 4.23 23.68 -6.78
C GLU A 101 3.76 22.23 -6.56
N TYR A 102 3.86 21.72 -5.32
CA TYR A 102 3.68 20.30 -5.01
C TYR A 102 2.61 20.04 -3.95
N ASP A 103 1.97 21.08 -3.42
CA ASP A 103 0.89 20.95 -2.45
C ASP A 103 -0.39 20.44 -3.11
N VAL A 104 -1.00 19.43 -2.49
CA VAL A 104 -2.33 18.96 -2.83
C VAL A 104 -3.18 18.95 -1.57
N SER A 105 -4.06 19.96 -1.45
CA SER A 105 -4.99 20.09 -0.32
C SER A 105 -4.30 20.21 1.05
N GLY A 106 -3.17 20.93 1.13
CA GLY A 106 -2.42 21.14 2.37
C GLY A 106 -1.41 20.05 2.69
N ILE A 107 -1.21 19.08 1.78
CA ILE A 107 -0.24 17.99 1.93
C ILE A 107 0.84 18.14 0.86
N ALA A 108 2.10 18.15 1.30
CA ALA A 108 3.27 18.24 0.43
C ALA A 108 3.50 16.94 -0.35
N ASP A 109 3.26 16.99 -1.67
CA ASP A 109 3.51 15.93 -2.65
C ASP A 109 3.03 14.51 -2.24
N PRO A 110 1.71 14.27 -2.18
CA PRO A 110 1.18 12.97 -1.79
C PRO A 110 1.58 11.84 -2.76
N PHE A 111 1.83 12.15 -4.04
CA PHE A 111 2.20 11.14 -5.04
C PHE A 111 3.60 10.58 -4.78
N LEU A 112 4.55 11.47 -4.47
CA LEU A 112 5.90 11.06 -4.11
C LEU A 112 5.92 10.29 -2.79
N GLN A 113 5.15 10.72 -1.78
CA GLN A 113 5.03 10.00 -0.52
C GLN A 113 4.50 8.57 -0.71
N VAL A 114 3.42 8.39 -1.48
CA VAL A 114 2.86 7.07 -1.80
C VAL A 114 3.85 6.21 -2.59
N ALA A 115 4.56 6.80 -3.56
CA ALA A 115 5.57 6.07 -4.33
C ALA A 115 6.73 5.58 -3.45
N ILE A 116 7.21 6.41 -2.52
CA ILE A 116 8.26 6.04 -1.56
C ILE A 116 7.77 4.93 -0.63
N LEU A 117 6.56 5.04 -0.07
CA LEU A 117 5.97 4.00 0.79
C LEU A 117 5.84 2.67 0.04
N LYS A 118 5.37 2.70 -1.20
CA LYS A 118 5.28 1.51 -2.06
C LYS A 118 6.64 0.85 -2.28
N LEU A 119 7.70 1.63 -2.49
CA LEU A 119 9.05 1.12 -2.65
C LEU A 119 9.59 0.55 -1.32
N LEU A 120 9.38 1.26 -0.20
CA LEU A 120 9.76 0.79 1.13
C LEU A 120 9.10 -0.55 1.48
N ARG A 121 7.82 -0.74 1.11
CA ARG A 121 7.13 -2.03 1.27
C ARG A 121 7.86 -3.18 0.57
N LEU A 122 8.36 -2.95 -0.64
CA LEU A 122 9.07 -3.99 -1.39
C LEU A 122 10.46 -4.24 -0.81
N LEU A 123 11.18 -3.18 -0.41
CA LEU A 123 12.53 -3.29 0.15
C LEU A 123 12.57 -3.85 1.57
N GLY A 124 11.53 -3.63 2.36
CA GLY A 124 11.40 -4.15 3.73
C GLY A 124 10.82 -5.56 3.80
N LYS A 125 10.30 -6.10 2.69
CA LYS A 125 9.82 -7.47 2.64
C LYS A 125 10.99 -8.43 2.83
N ASP A 126 10.89 -9.33 3.80
CA ASP A 126 11.91 -10.33 4.14
C ASP A 126 13.27 -9.72 4.57
N ASN A 127 13.28 -8.48 5.08
CA ASN A 127 14.47 -7.79 5.59
C ASN A 127 14.18 -7.06 6.91
N GLU A 128 14.63 -7.66 8.01
CA GLU A 128 14.46 -7.13 9.37
C GLU A 128 15.15 -5.77 9.57
N GLU A 129 16.42 -5.63 9.15
CA GLU A 129 17.18 -4.37 9.32
C GLU A 129 16.53 -3.19 8.59
N ALA A 130 16.04 -3.43 7.37
CA ALA A 130 15.32 -2.43 6.60
C ALA A 130 13.98 -2.07 7.25
N SER A 131 13.26 -3.06 7.77
CA SER A 131 11.98 -2.88 8.46
C SER A 131 12.15 -2.05 9.73
N GLU A 132 13.16 -2.35 10.54
CA GLU A 132 13.49 -1.58 11.74
C GLU A 132 13.82 -0.12 11.42
N ALA A 133 14.64 0.11 10.37
CA ALA A 133 15.03 1.46 9.96
C ALA A 133 13.86 2.34 9.48
N MET A 134 12.73 1.75 9.07
CA MET A 134 11.55 2.49 8.60
C MET A 134 10.39 2.55 9.61
N ASN A 135 10.43 1.80 10.72
CA ASN A 135 9.35 1.77 11.71
C ASN A 135 9.00 3.16 12.26
N ASP A 136 10.01 3.96 12.61
CA ASP A 136 9.83 5.32 13.14
C ASP A 136 9.10 6.25 12.15
N VAL A 137 9.48 6.20 10.86
CA VAL A 137 8.86 7.07 9.87
C VAL A 137 7.44 6.61 9.54
N LEU A 138 7.17 5.30 9.53
CA LEU A 138 5.83 4.77 9.34
C LEU A 138 4.90 5.17 10.48
N ALA A 139 5.38 5.11 11.72
CA ALA A 139 4.65 5.63 12.88
C ALA A 139 4.37 7.13 12.75
N GLN A 140 5.37 7.92 12.35
CA GLN A 140 5.23 9.36 12.13
C GLN A 140 4.21 9.70 11.03
N VAL A 141 4.22 8.99 9.90
CA VAL A 141 3.22 9.14 8.83
C VAL A 141 1.82 8.79 9.37
N ALA A 142 1.70 7.68 10.10
CA ALA A 142 0.45 7.19 10.65
C ALA A 142 -0.20 8.15 11.67
N THR A 143 0.60 8.90 12.43
CA THR A 143 0.11 9.85 13.44
C THR A 143 -0.09 11.26 12.90
N ASN A 144 0.79 11.73 12.00
CA ASN A 144 0.82 13.14 11.60
C ASN A 144 0.01 13.44 10.33
N THR A 145 -0.35 12.43 9.54
CA THR A 145 -1.08 12.65 8.29
C THR A 145 -2.54 12.99 8.54
N GLU A 146 -3.00 14.08 7.94
CA GLU A 146 -4.39 14.55 8.06
C GLU A 146 -5.37 13.63 7.29
N THR A 147 -6.37 13.09 7.98
CA THR A 147 -7.39 12.17 7.39
C THR A 147 -8.60 12.89 6.79
N ALA A 148 -8.64 14.22 6.84
CA ALA A 148 -9.81 14.99 6.40
C ALA A 148 -10.00 14.99 4.87
N LYS A 149 -8.92 14.74 4.12
CA LYS A 149 -8.89 14.81 2.65
C LYS A 149 -8.50 13.48 2.04
N THR A 150 -8.92 13.25 0.80
CA THR A 150 -8.62 12.02 0.05
C THR A 150 -7.11 11.79 -0.12
N ALA A 151 -6.32 12.85 -0.30
CA ALA A 151 -4.87 12.76 -0.43
C ALA A 151 -4.20 12.14 0.80
N GLY A 152 -4.57 12.59 2.01
CA GLY A 152 -4.04 12.03 3.25
C GLY A 152 -4.52 10.60 3.50
N ASN A 153 -5.78 10.30 3.15
CA ASN A 153 -6.29 8.93 3.21
C ASN A 153 -5.56 7.98 2.24
N ALA A 154 -5.11 8.46 1.07
CA ALA A 154 -4.30 7.67 0.14
C ALA A 154 -2.89 7.37 0.68
N ILE A 155 -2.23 8.36 1.30
CA ILE A 155 -0.94 8.15 1.97
C ILE A 155 -1.06 7.15 3.11
N LEU A 156 -2.06 7.34 3.99
CA LEU A 156 -2.31 6.44 5.11
C LEU A 156 -2.67 5.03 4.65
N TYR A 157 -3.42 4.90 3.55
CA TYR A 157 -3.70 3.61 2.97
C TYR A 157 -2.44 2.86 2.54
N GLU A 158 -1.55 3.52 1.79
CA GLU A 158 -0.28 2.89 1.39
C GLU A 158 0.63 2.62 2.60
N CYS A 159 0.63 3.52 3.60
CA CYS A 159 1.35 3.34 4.86
C CYS A 159 0.87 2.08 5.59
N VAL A 160 -0.44 1.89 5.73
CA VAL A 160 -1.04 0.68 6.30
C VAL A 160 -0.62 -0.55 5.50
N GLN A 161 -0.72 -0.53 4.17
CA GLN A 161 -0.27 -1.66 3.35
C GLN A 161 1.21 -1.99 3.54
N THR A 162 2.03 -0.97 3.74
CA THR A 162 3.47 -1.12 4.01
C THR A 162 3.66 -1.82 5.35
N ILE A 163 3.06 -1.31 6.43
CA ILE A 163 3.13 -1.88 7.78
C ILE A 163 2.68 -3.35 7.80
N MET A 164 1.58 -3.68 7.12
CA MET A 164 1.03 -5.04 7.12
C MET A 164 1.89 -6.04 6.32
N THR A 165 2.73 -5.57 5.39
CA THR A 165 3.55 -6.45 4.55
C THR A 165 4.93 -6.71 5.15
N ILE A 166 5.47 -5.75 5.91
CA ILE A 166 6.80 -5.86 6.53
C ILE A 166 6.73 -6.55 7.90
N GLU A 167 7.89 -6.96 8.40
CA GLU A 167 8.06 -7.44 9.77
C GLU A 167 8.14 -6.25 10.73
N SER A 168 6.98 -5.64 11.00
CA SER A 168 6.85 -4.53 11.94
C SER A 168 6.42 -4.99 13.33
N ASP A 169 6.70 -4.17 14.34
CA ASP A 169 6.22 -4.35 15.70
C ASP A 169 4.70 -4.54 15.77
N SER A 170 4.27 -5.39 16.71
CA SER A 170 2.84 -5.64 16.99
C SER A 170 2.08 -4.35 17.31
N GLY A 171 2.72 -3.37 17.97
CA GLY A 171 2.14 -2.05 18.23
C GLY A 171 1.83 -1.27 16.96
N LEU A 172 2.71 -1.32 15.96
CA LEU A 172 2.53 -0.63 14.68
C LEU A 172 1.42 -1.31 13.85
N ARG A 173 1.33 -2.64 13.88
CA ARG A 173 0.23 -3.39 13.24
C ARG A 173 -1.12 -3.06 13.85
N VAL A 174 -1.20 -2.99 15.19
CA VAL A 174 -2.43 -2.56 15.88
C VAL A 174 -2.82 -1.13 15.50
N LEU A 175 -1.85 -0.21 15.40
CA LEU A 175 -2.09 1.16 14.91
C LEU A 175 -2.66 1.15 13.48
N ALA A 176 -2.09 0.33 12.60
CA ALA A 176 -2.56 0.19 11.22
C ALA A 176 -3.99 -0.35 11.14
N ILE A 177 -4.35 -1.35 11.96
CA ILE A 177 -5.72 -1.88 12.04
C ILE A 177 -6.69 -0.79 12.57
N ASN A 178 -6.27 -0.01 13.57
CA ASN A 178 -7.09 1.09 14.08
C ASN A 178 -7.32 2.19 13.01
N ILE A 179 -6.34 2.46 12.13
CA ILE A 179 -6.52 3.35 10.96
C ILE A 179 -7.59 2.77 10.01
N LEU A 180 -7.52 1.49 9.68
CA LEU A 180 -8.54 0.84 8.85
C LEU A 180 -9.93 0.87 9.51
N GLY A 181 -10.00 0.69 10.83
CA GLY A 181 -11.22 0.85 11.61
C GLY A 181 -11.84 2.26 11.46
N ARG A 182 -11.02 3.31 11.50
CA ARG A 182 -11.47 4.69 11.23
C ARG A 182 -11.95 4.86 9.78
N PHE A 183 -11.29 4.21 8.82
CA PHE A 183 -11.70 4.26 7.41
C PHE A 183 -13.08 3.61 7.17
N LEU A 184 -13.49 2.61 7.96
CA LEU A 184 -14.84 2.03 7.89
C LEU A 184 -15.94 3.01 8.28
N LEU A 185 -15.64 4.00 9.11
CA LEU A 185 -16.58 5.04 9.54
C LEU A 185 -16.59 6.25 8.61
N ASN A 186 -15.79 6.24 7.54
CA ASN A 186 -15.67 7.37 6.63
C ASN A 186 -16.93 7.50 5.77
N ARG A 187 -17.29 8.74 5.42
CA ARG A 187 -18.48 9.02 4.60
C ARG A 187 -18.31 8.55 3.16
N ASP A 188 -17.07 8.50 2.67
CA ASP A 188 -16.77 8.06 1.31
C ASP A 188 -16.87 6.54 1.16
N ASN A 189 -17.77 6.08 0.28
CA ASN A 189 -17.94 4.67 -0.05
C ASN A 189 -16.64 4.02 -0.53
N ASN A 190 -15.83 4.75 -1.31
CA ASN A 190 -14.54 4.27 -1.82
C ASN A 190 -13.58 3.93 -0.68
N ILE A 191 -13.51 4.76 0.36
CA ILE A 191 -12.62 4.55 1.51
C ILE A 191 -13.07 3.34 2.31
N ARG A 192 -14.39 3.21 2.55
CA ARG A 192 -14.97 2.05 3.24
C ARG A 192 -14.72 0.75 2.49
N TYR A 193 -14.90 0.76 1.17
CA TYR A 193 -14.62 -0.40 0.32
C TYR A 193 -13.15 -0.84 0.41
N VAL A 194 -12.22 0.12 0.29
CA VAL A 194 -10.79 -0.13 0.37
C VAL A 194 -10.39 -0.67 1.74
N ALA A 195 -10.98 -0.14 2.83
CA ALA A 195 -10.75 -0.63 4.18
C ALA A 195 -11.21 -2.08 4.37
N LEU A 196 -12.43 -2.42 3.94
CA LEU A 196 -12.95 -3.79 4.01
C LEU A 196 -12.08 -4.78 3.22
N ASN A 197 -11.68 -4.40 1.99
CA ASN A 197 -10.82 -5.24 1.15
C ASN A 197 -9.44 -5.48 1.79
N THR A 198 -8.91 -4.49 2.50
CA THR A 198 -7.59 -4.59 3.15
C THR A 198 -7.68 -5.40 4.44
N LEU A 199 -8.70 -5.15 5.26
CA LEU A 199 -8.96 -5.97 6.45
C LEU A 199 -9.13 -7.44 6.08
N SER A 200 -9.82 -7.76 4.99
CA SER A 200 -9.97 -9.14 4.51
C SER A 200 -8.65 -9.85 4.20
N LYS A 201 -7.59 -9.11 3.87
CA LYS A 201 -6.26 -9.70 3.62
C LYS A 201 -5.48 -9.92 4.92
N VAL A 202 -5.72 -9.08 5.93
CA VAL A 202 -4.98 -9.07 7.21
C VAL A 202 -5.62 -9.95 8.28
N VAL A 203 -6.89 -10.34 8.14
CA VAL A 203 -7.58 -11.19 9.13
C VAL A 203 -6.83 -12.49 9.43
N THR A 204 -6.10 -13.03 8.46
CA THR A 204 -5.29 -14.25 8.65
C THR A 204 -4.13 -14.04 9.60
N ASP A 205 -3.63 -12.82 9.70
CA ASP A 205 -2.41 -12.49 10.42
C ASP A 205 -2.73 -12.01 11.84
N ASP A 206 -3.72 -11.11 11.99
CA ASP A 206 -4.07 -10.46 13.27
C ASP A 206 -5.58 -10.48 13.56
N LEU A 207 -6.14 -11.68 13.77
CA LEU A 207 -7.57 -11.88 14.02
C LEU A 207 -8.10 -11.08 15.23
N ALA A 208 -7.35 -11.04 16.34
CA ALA A 208 -7.79 -10.43 17.59
C ALA A 208 -7.98 -8.91 17.49
N ALA A 209 -7.15 -8.23 16.69
CA ALA A 209 -7.28 -6.79 16.49
C ALA A 209 -8.44 -6.45 15.55
N VAL A 210 -8.65 -7.23 14.48
CA VAL A 210 -9.79 -7.04 13.57
C VAL A 210 -11.12 -7.29 14.27
N GLN A 211 -11.17 -8.25 15.21
CA GLN A 211 -12.39 -8.55 15.97
C GLN A 211 -12.94 -7.34 16.75
N ARG A 212 -12.10 -6.38 17.14
CA ARG A 212 -12.55 -5.15 17.83
C ARG A 212 -13.46 -4.28 16.96
N HIS A 213 -13.31 -4.39 15.63
CA HIS A 213 -14.10 -3.66 14.65
C HIS A 213 -15.27 -4.48 14.08
N THR A 214 -15.59 -5.65 14.67
CA THR A 214 -16.68 -6.51 14.17
C THR A 214 -18.02 -5.77 14.13
N ASN A 215 -18.34 -4.95 15.13
CA ASN A 215 -19.59 -4.19 15.15
C ASN A 215 -19.70 -3.23 13.97
N THR A 216 -18.65 -2.47 13.66
CA THR A 216 -18.63 -1.54 12.51
C THR A 216 -18.65 -2.29 11.18
N ILE A 217 -18.03 -3.46 11.10
CA ILE A 217 -18.08 -4.33 9.90
C ILE A 217 -19.51 -4.88 9.70
N VAL A 218 -20.19 -5.30 10.76
CA VAL A 218 -21.59 -5.76 10.70
C VAL A 218 -22.53 -4.64 10.28
N ASP A 219 -22.30 -3.40 10.72
CA ASP A 219 -23.08 -2.26 10.26
C ASP A 219 -22.90 -1.98 8.76
N CYS A 220 -21.73 -2.29 8.18
CA CYS A 220 -21.51 -2.20 6.73
C CYS A 220 -22.38 -3.19 5.92
N LEU A 221 -22.99 -4.22 6.53
CA LEU A 221 -23.96 -5.09 5.84
C LEU A 221 -25.28 -4.37 5.53
N LYS A 222 -25.58 -3.26 6.22
CA LYS A 222 -26.77 -2.44 5.99
C LYS A 222 -26.52 -1.33 4.97
N ASP A 223 -25.34 -1.28 4.37
CA ASP A 223 -24.98 -0.23 3.42
C ASP A 223 -25.87 -0.27 2.15
N PRO A 224 -26.22 0.90 1.56
CA PRO A 224 -26.90 0.93 0.28
C PRO A 224 -26.07 0.32 -0.87
N ASP A 225 -24.74 0.39 -0.81
CA ASP A 225 -23.85 -0.13 -1.85
C ASP A 225 -23.69 -1.66 -1.74
N THR A 226 -24.05 -2.36 -2.81
CA THR A 226 -23.95 -3.82 -2.93
C THR A 226 -22.51 -4.33 -2.81
N SER A 227 -21.54 -3.58 -3.31
CA SER A 227 -20.12 -3.94 -3.29
C SER A 227 -19.57 -3.92 -1.87
N ILE A 228 -19.98 -2.92 -1.07
CA ILE A 228 -19.60 -2.80 0.35
C ILE A 228 -20.22 -3.95 1.14
N ARG A 229 -21.51 -4.23 0.94
CA ARG A 229 -22.19 -5.36 1.61
C ARG A 229 -21.53 -6.68 1.30
N GLN A 230 -21.16 -6.93 0.04
CA GLN A 230 -20.51 -8.16 -0.36
C GLN A 230 -19.15 -8.34 0.32
N ARG A 231 -18.32 -7.28 0.35
CA ARG A 231 -17.01 -7.33 1.02
C ARG A 231 -17.12 -7.47 2.54
N ALA A 232 -18.08 -6.79 3.16
CA ALA A 232 -18.36 -6.94 4.59
C ALA A 232 -18.80 -8.38 4.93
N LEU A 233 -19.62 -8.99 4.08
CA LEU A 233 -20.04 -10.38 4.27
C LEU A 233 -18.87 -11.36 4.14
N GLU A 234 -18.02 -11.21 3.12
CA GLU A 234 -16.80 -12.01 2.94
C GLU A 234 -15.87 -11.91 4.17
N LEU A 235 -15.70 -10.70 4.71
CA LEU A 235 -14.90 -10.43 5.90
C LEU A 235 -15.53 -11.05 7.16
N ILE A 236 -16.86 -10.96 7.33
CA ILE A 236 -17.53 -11.58 8.48
C ILE A 236 -17.36 -13.09 8.44
N TYR A 237 -17.40 -13.72 7.26
CA TYR A 237 -17.14 -15.15 7.12
C TYR A 237 -15.74 -15.57 7.59
N SER A 238 -14.72 -14.74 7.38
CA SER A 238 -13.37 -15.03 7.90
C SER A 238 -13.23 -14.79 9.41
N LEU A 239 -14.12 -13.99 10.01
CA LEU A 239 -14.14 -13.69 11.44
C LEU A 239 -14.97 -14.67 12.29
N VAL A 240 -15.67 -15.64 11.66
CA VAL A 240 -16.54 -16.58 12.38
C VAL A 240 -15.72 -17.56 13.22
N ASN A 241 -15.95 -17.51 14.54
CA ASN A 241 -15.49 -18.49 15.52
C ASN A 241 -16.66 -19.26 16.12
N SER A 242 -16.37 -20.36 16.83
CA SER A 242 -17.37 -21.20 17.51
C SER A 242 -18.30 -20.42 18.45
N SER A 243 -17.81 -19.33 19.06
CA SER A 243 -18.60 -18.43 19.93
C SER A 243 -19.57 -17.52 19.17
N ASN A 244 -19.32 -17.24 17.88
CA ASN A 244 -20.03 -16.21 17.11
C ASN A 244 -20.86 -16.80 15.97
N ILE A 245 -20.90 -18.14 15.85
CA ILE A 245 -21.63 -18.85 14.80
C ILE A 245 -23.14 -18.53 14.81
N GLN A 246 -23.74 -18.45 16.00
CA GLN A 246 -25.19 -18.21 16.16
C GLN A 246 -25.62 -16.81 15.69
N SER A 247 -24.85 -15.78 16.04
CA SER A 247 -25.16 -14.39 15.68
C SER A 247 -24.98 -14.11 14.18
N VAL A 248 -23.99 -14.73 13.54
CA VAL A 248 -23.77 -14.64 12.09
C VAL A 248 -24.81 -15.42 11.30
N TRP A 249 -25.32 -16.53 11.84
CA TRP A 249 -26.39 -17.31 11.21
C TRP A 249 -27.70 -16.53 11.08
N LEU A 250 -28.07 -15.76 12.10
CA LEU A 250 -29.24 -14.88 12.07
C LEU A 250 -29.12 -13.77 11.03
N LEU A 251 -27.91 -13.23 10.82
CA LEU A 251 -27.66 -12.20 9.80
C LEU A 251 -27.80 -12.74 8.36
N ARG A 252 -27.51 -14.04 8.13
CA ARG A 252 -27.73 -14.69 6.82
C ARG A 252 -29.21 -14.71 6.43
N HIS A 253 -30.13 -14.92 7.38
CA HIS A 253 -31.57 -14.90 7.10
C HIS A 253 -32.09 -13.51 6.71
N VAL A 254 -31.54 -12.43 7.28
CA VAL A 254 -31.92 -11.05 6.95
C VAL A 254 -31.40 -10.63 5.57
N CYS A 255 -30.19 -11.07 5.19
CA CYS A 255 -29.59 -10.74 3.89
C CYS A 255 -30.08 -11.64 2.73
N CYS A 256 -30.55 -12.87 3.00
CA CYS A 256 -31.12 -13.75 1.97
C CYS A 256 -32.45 -13.24 1.39
N CYS A 257 -33.19 -12.36 2.08
CA CYS A 257 -34.42 -11.78 1.57
C CYS A 257 -34.23 -10.78 0.41
N SER A 258 -32.99 -10.41 0.06
CA SER A 258 -32.65 -9.53 -1.08
C SER A 258 -32.00 -10.27 -2.27
N GLY A 259 -32.12 -11.59 -2.32
CA GLY A 259 -32.34 -12.33 -3.58
C GLY A 259 -31.17 -12.62 -4.54
N SER A 260 -29.89 -12.40 -4.23
CA SER A 260 -28.85 -12.48 -5.30
C SER A 260 -27.56 -13.28 -5.06
N TYR A 261 -27.26 -13.87 -3.89
CA TYR A 261 -25.95 -14.52 -3.68
C TYR A 261 -26.02 -15.81 -2.87
N ILE A 262 -26.35 -16.93 -3.54
CA ILE A 262 -26.61 -18.24 -2.90
C ILE A 262 -25.47 -19.27 -3.07
N LEU A 263 -24.54 -19.12 -4.01
CA LEU A 263 -23.83 -20.32 -4.50
C LEU A 263 -22.42 -20.61 -3.94
N THR A 264 -21.70 -19.65 -3.33
CA THR A 264 -20.31 -19.89 -2.89
C THR A 264 -20.12 -20.14 -1.40
N ALA A 265 -21.05 -19.71 -0.54
CA ALA A 265 -20.93 -19.84 0.92
C ALA A 265 -21.35 -21.23 1.46
N ASP A 266 -22.18 -21.99 0.75
CA ASP A 266 -22.77 -23.24 1.26
C ASP A 266 -21.77 -24.39 1.43
N ARG A 267 -20.69 -24.43 0.63
CA ARG A 267 -19.70 -25.52 0.73
C ARG A 267 -18.87 -25.46 2.02
N ARG A 268 -18.52 -24.27 2.52
CA ARG A 268 -17.75 -24.15 3.78
C ARG A 268 -18.63 -24.35 5.02
N PHE A 269 -19.89 -23.90 5.00
CA PHE A 269 -20.83 -24.13 6.10
C PHE A 269 -21.16 -25.62 6.29
N CYS A 270 -21.32 -26.39 5.20
CA CYS A 270 -21.46 -27.85 5.32
C CYS A 270 -20.23 -28.51 5.94
N SER A 271 -19.01 -28.02 5.66
CA SER A 271 -17.78 -28.60 6.22
C SER A 271 -17.59 -28.33 7.72
N LEU A 272 -18.04 -27.18 8.22
CA LEU A 272 -18.00 -26.83 9.65
C LEU A 272 -19.05 -27.60 10.46
N ARG A 273 -20.19 -27.93 9.87
CA ARG A 273 -21.25 -28.74 10.51
C ARG A 273 -20.85 -30.20 10.76
N VAL A 274 -19.87 -30.73 10.02
CA VAL A 274 -19.40 -32.12 10.18
C VAL A 274 -18.35 -32.25 11.28
N LYS A 275 -17.81 -31.13 11.80
CA LYS A 275 -16.78 -31.10 12.86
C LYS A 275 -17.30 -30.66 14.23
N CYS A 276 -18.60 -30.41 14.38
CA CYS A 276 -19.24 -30.11 15.66
C CYS A 276 -20.22 -31.20 16.06
#